data_AF-A0A2V9LJ60-F1
#
_entry.id   AF-A0A2V9LJ60-F1
#
_cell.length_a   1.000
_cell.length_b   1.000
_cell.length_c   1.000
_cell.angle_alpha   90.00
_cell.angle_beta   90.00
_cell.angle_gamma   90.00
#
_symmetry.space_group_name_H-M   'P 1'
#
loop_
_entity.id
_entity.type
_entity.pdbx_description
1 polymer ?
#
loop_
_entity_poly.entity_id
_entity_poly.type
_entity_poly.pdbx_seq_one_letter_code
_entity_poly.pdbx_strand_id
1 'polypeptide(L)'
;SVTEGSQLASLAPPVHVAFYTRSQVLGSLEEVLERMSPIANPGRSVVFITGTSRTADIEQILIRGVHGPGEVHAILVGDSCLT
;
A
#
# COMPACT_ATOMS: atom_id res chain seq x y z
N SER A 1 -1.46 -20.24 -4.72
CA SER A 1 -1.52 -19.15 -5.73
C SER A 1 -0.13 -18.53 -5.86
N VAL A 2 0.34 -18.12 -7.05
CA VAL A 2 1.71 -17.55 -7.24
C VAL A 2 1.95 -16.30 -6.35
N THR A 3 0.89 -15.68 -5.86
CA THR A 3 0.90 -14.48 -4.99
C THR A 3 0.46 -14.78 -3.55
N GLU A 4 0.33 -16.04 -3.16
CA GLU A 4 -0.06 -16.43 -1.80
C GLU A 4 0.95 -15.92 -0.77
N GLY A 5 0.48 -15.17 0.23
CA GLY A 5 1.35 -14.50 1.21
C GLY A 5 1.88 -13.11 0.81
N SER A 6 1.69 -12.64 -0.43
CA SER A 6 2.13 -11.30 -0.85
C SER A 6 1.47 -10.16 -0.04
N GLN A 7 0.23 -10.35 0.39
CA GLN A 7 -0.46 -9.38 1.26
C GLN A 7 0.20 -9.31 2.65
N LEU A 8 0.68 -10.45 3.17
CA LEU A 8 1.37 -10.51 4.45
C LEU A 8 2.71 -9.78 4.37
N ALA A 9 3.41 -9.83 3.24
CA ALA A 9 4.63 -9.06 3.04
C ALA A 9 4.40 -7.53 3.15
N SER A 10 3.20 -7.05 2.81
CA SER A 10 2.84 -5.64 2.98
C SER A 10 2.32 -5.29 4.37
N LEU A 11 1.74 -6.25 5.10
CA LEU A 11 0.97 -5.99 6.33
C LEU A 11 1.67 -6.46 7.62
N ALA A 12 2.49 -7.51 7.55
CA ALA A 12 3.11 -8.14 8.71
C ALA A 12 4.43 -7.48 9.15
N PRO A 13 5.31 -6.99 8.25
CA PRO A 13 6.53 -6.33 8.68
C PRO A 13 6.24 -5.04 9.47
N PRO A 14 7.03 -4.73 10.52
CA PRO A 14 6.84 -3.50 11.29
C PRO A 14 7.14 -2.24 10.46
N VAL A 15 7.97 -2.36 9.43
CA VAL A 15 8.35 -1.28 8.51
C VAL A 15 8.05 -1.73 7.09
N HIS A 16 7.33 -0.90 6.34
CA HIS A 16 7.05 -1.09 4.92
C HIS A 16 7.70 0.03 4.10
N VAL A 17 8.55 -0.34 3.14
CA VAL A 17 9.21 0.61 2.23
C VAL A 17 8.78 0.32 0.80
N ALA A 18 8.15 1.29 0.16
CA ALA A 18 7.68 1.19 -1.22
C ALA A 18 8.35 2.26 -2.09
N PHE A 19 8.84 1.83 -3.25
CA PHE A 19 9.46 2.71 -4.24
C PHE A 19 8.48 3.01 -5.38
N TYR A 20 8.45 4.26 -5.83
CA TYR A 20 7.58 4.73 -6.88
C TYR A 20 8.35 5.57 -7.90
N THR A 21 8.07 5.38 -9.18
CA THR A 21 8.42 6.36 -10.22
C THR A 21 7.43 7.51 -10.23
N ARG A 22 7.78 8.61 -10.90
CA ARG A 22 6.87 9.76 -11.05
C ARG A 22 5.58 9.38 -11.77
N SER A 23 5.64 8.47 -12.74
CA SER A 23 4.47 8.05 -13.52
C SER A 23 3.48 7.22 -12.70
N GLN A 24 3.89 6.65 -11.55
CA GLN A 24 3.03 5.87 -10.65
C GLN A 24 2.23 6.73 -9.65
N VAL A 25 2.54 8.03 -9.52
CA VAL A 25 1.79 8.95 -8.67
C VAL A 25 0.61 9.52 -9.47
N LEU A 26 -0.60 9.31 -8.95
CA LEU A 26 -1.86 9.70 -9.59
C LEU A 26 -2.60 10.72 -8.74
N GLY A 27 -3.53 11.45 -9.37
CA GLY A 27 -4.29 12.51 -8.72
C GLY A 27 -5.45 11.99 -7.86
N SER A 28 -5.95 10.79 -8.12
CA SER A 28 -7.12 10.23 -7.44
C SER A 28 -7.10 8.70 -7.34
N LEU A 29 -7.93 8.17 -6.42
CA LEU A 29 -8.16 6.72 -6.32
C LEU A 29 -8.86 6.17 -7.56
N GLU A 30 -9.72 6.95 -8.22
CA GLU A 30 -10.39 6.56 -9.46
C GLU A 30 -9.37 6.29 -10.57
N GLU A 31 -8.41 7.20 -10.77
CA GLU A 31 -7.30 7.01 -11.72
C GLU A 31 -6.48 5.74 -11.42
N VAL A 32 -6.29 5.41 -10.13
CA VAL A 32 -5.61 4.18 -9.70
C VAL A 32 -6.42 2.95 -10.11
N LEU A 33 -7.72 2.94 -9.82
CA LEU A 33 -8.61 1.83 -10.12
C LEU A 33 -8.75 1.59 -11.62
N GLU A 34 -8.83 2.65 -12.42
CA GLU A 34 -8.85 2.58 -13.88
C GLU A 34 -7.57 1.93 -14.43
N ARG A 35 -6.40 2.33 -13.94
CA ARG A 35 -5.12 1.73 -14.32
C ARG A 35 -4.97 0.27 -13.89
N MET A 36 -5.60 -0.11 -12.79
CA MET A 36 -5.50 -1.45 -12.23
C MET A 36 -6.42 -2.49 -12.88
N SER A 37 -7.26 -2.08 -13.85
CA SER A 37 -8.29 -2.88 -14.55
C SER A 37 -8.41 -4.34 -14.07
N PRO A 38 -9.42 -4.66 -13.24
CA PRO A 38 -9.57 -6.00 -12.64
C PRO A 38 -9.75 -7.13 -13.67
N ILE A 39 -10.12 -6.79 -14.92
CA ILE A 39 -10.22 -7.73 -16.04
C ILE A 39 -8.84 -8.24 -16.47
N ALA A 40 -7.79 -7.43 -16.30
CA ALA A 40 -6.44 -7.78 -16.73
C ALA A 40 -5.74 -8.78 -15.80
N ASN A 41 -6.15 -8.90 -14.53
CA ASN A 41 -5.53 -9.80 -13.54
C ASN A 41 -6.55 -10.38 -12.54
N PRO A 42 -7.47 -11.25 -12.97
CA PRO A 42 -8.40 -11.92 -12.07
C PRO A 42 -7.66 -12.74 -11.00
N GLY A 43 -8.12 -12.63 -9.74
CA GLY A 43 -7.55 -13.37 -8.60
C GLY A 43 -6.42 -12.66 -7.84
N ARG A 44 -6.09 -11.41 -8.20
CA ARG A 44 -5.08 -10.61 -7.49
C ARG A 44 -5.72 -9.80 -6.37
N SER A 45 -5.21 -9.94 -5.15
CA SER A 45 -5.64 -9.09 -4.03
C SER A 45 -4.94 -7.74 -4.08
N VAL A 46 -5.65 -6.72 -3.64
CA VAL A 46 -5.17 -5.34 -3.55
C VAL A 46 -5.25 -4.90 -2.09
N VAL A 47 -4.22 -4.21 -1.61
CA VAL A 47 -4.18 -3.58 -0.29
C VAL A 47 -4.07 -2.07 -0.50
N PHE A 48 -5.01 -1.30 0.04
CA PHE A 48 -4.95 0.16 0.04
C PHE A 48 -4.42 0.65 1.39
N ILE A 49 -3.26 1.30 1.39
CA ILE A 49 -2.66 1.91 2.58
C ILE A 49 -2.91 3.42 2.49
N THR A 50 -3.80 3.95 3.33
CA THR A 50 -4.18 5.38 3.34
C THR A 50 -3.31 6.23 4.29
N GLY A 51 -2.24 5.65 4.83
CA GLY A 51 -1.34 6.26 5.79
C GLY A 51 -1.39 5.56 7.16
N THR A 52 -0.59 6.05 8.11
CA THR A 52 -0.61 5.53 9.49
C THR A 52 -2.00 5.71 10.08
N SER A 53 -2.55 4.66 10.71
CA SER A 53 -3.83 4.74 11.41
C SER A 53 -3.83 5.91 12.40
N ARG A 54 -4.70 6.89 12.18
CA ARG A 54 -5.11 7.87 13.20
C ARG A 54 -6.49 7.47 13.71
N THR A 55 -6.57 6.38 14.46
CA THR A 55 -7.80 6.03 15.18
C THR A 55 -8.00 7.01 16.32
N ALA A 56 -8.87 8.00 16.12
CA ALA A 56 -9.37 8.86 17.19
C ALA A 56 -10.71 8.38 17.78
N ASP A 57 -11.40 7.38 17.21
CA ASP A 57 -12.86 7.37 17.33
C ASP A 57 -13.54 5.99 17.30
N ILE A 58 -13.30 5.14 18.31
CA ILE A 58 -14.31 4.19 18.85
C ILE A 58 -14.15 4.08 20.38
N GLU A 59 -12.91 3.99 20.87
CA GLU A 59 -12.59 3.81 22.30
C GLU A 59 -11.72 4.94 22.90
N GLN A 60 -11.27 5.92 22.09
CA GLN A 60 -10.26 6.95 22.45
C GLN A 60 -8.90 6.40 22.96
N ILE A 61 -8.66 5.10 22.87
CA ILE A 61 -7.36 4.49 23.20
C ILE A 61 -6.55 4.32 21.93
N LEU A 62 -5.41 4.99 21.85
CA LEU A 62 -4.48 4.85 20.74
C LEU A 62 -3.79 3.48 20.81
N ILE A 63 -4.37 2.46 20.18
CA ILE A 63 -3.69 1.18 19.97
C ILE A 63 -2.74 1.33 18.77
N ARG A 64 -1.45 1.48 19.06
CA ARG A 64 -0.39 1.51 18.03
C ARG A 64 -0.10 0.09 17.54
N GLY A 65 -0.15 -0.14 16.23
CA GLY A 65 0.55 -1.26 15.57
C GLY A 65 -0.19 -2.60 15.40
N VAL A 66 -1.53 -2.66 15.47
CA VAL A 66 -2.27 -3.94 15.27
C VAL A 66 -2.97 -4.07 13.91
N HIS A 67 -2.95 -3.03 13.08
CA HIS A 67 -3.71 -2.97 11.81
C HIS A 67 -2.84 -2.80 10.56
N GLY A 68 -1.53 -3.03 10.67
CA GLY A 68 -0.57 -2.91 9.56
C GLY A 68 0.82 -2.50 10.06
N PRO A 69 1.76 -2.18 9.15
CA PRO A 69 3.10 -1.72 9.50
C PRO A 69 3.03 -0.51 10.43
N GLY A 70 3.88 -0.48 11.45
CA GLY A 70 4.01 0.66 12.36
C GLY A 70 4.60 1.88 11.65
N GLU A 71 5.43 1.64 10.62
CA GLU A 71 6.05 2.67 9.79
C GLU A 71 5.86 2.34 8.30
N VAL A 72 5.55 3.37 7.51
CA VAL A 72 5.40 3.28 6.06
C VAL A 72 6.20 4.40 5.40
N HIS A 73 7.12 4.03 4.51
CA HIS A 73 7.92 4.97 3.72
C HIS A 73 7.58 4.81 2.24
N ALA A 74 7.10 5.89 1.63
CA ALA A 74 6.92 5.98 0.18
C ALA A 74 8.07 6.82 -0.41
N ILE A 75 8.93 6.19 -1.21
CA ILE A 75 10.12 6.82 -1.76
C ILE A 75 9.94 7.03 -3.26
N LEU A 76 9.99 8.28 -3.69
CA LEU A 76 10.06 8.61 -5.11
C LEU A 76 11.50 8.46 -5.60
N VAL A 77 11.66 7.70 -6.66
CA VAL A 77 12.96 7.45 -7.29
C VAL A 77 12.92 7.87 -8.75
N GLY A 78 14.07 8.23 -9.29
CA GLY A 78 14.20 8.52 -10.72
C GLY A 78 13.93 7.26 -11.55
N ASP A 79 13.41 7.44 -12.76
CA ASP A 79 13.04 6.32 -13.64
C ASP A 79 14.23 5.40 -13.96
N SER A 80 15.46 5.93 -13.91
CA SER A 80 16.72 5.17 -14.08
C SER A 80 17.13 4.30 -12.89
N CYS A 81 16.41 4.37 -11.75
CA CYS A 81 16.76 3.64 -10.53
C CYS A 81 15.97 2.34 -10.34
N LEU A 82 14.93 2.09 -11.13
CA LEU A 82 14.02 0.93 -11.00
C LEU A 82 14.02 -0.03 -12.20
N THR A 83 14.89 0.22 -13.18
CA THR A 83 15.13 -0.68 -14.33
C THR A 83 16.12 -1.78 -14.02
#